data_AF-A3LRF4-F1
#
_entry.id   AF-A3LRF4-F1
#
_cell.length_a   1.000
_cell.length_b   1.000
_cell.length_c   1.000
_cell.angle_alpha   90.00
_cell.angle_beta   90.00
_cell.angle_gamma   90.00
#
_symmetry.space_group_name_H-M   'P 1'
#
loop_
_entity.id
_entity.type
_entity.pdbx_description
1 polymer ?
#
loop_
_entity_poly.entity_id
_entity_poly.type
_entity_poly.pdbx_seq_one_letter_code
_entity_poly.pdbx_strand_id
1 'polypeptide(L)'
;MSFITSHFPVFTEDPFLSLRPFPEHPTNFLEEHWHEVLASFLFYFTAQLLSAPFSTAYFGKTYTQLPHKTKVNFDIHVVSMVQCVISIGILIPMWNHSHWQNRVEDPFSSILGASNYGGFVAALTIGYFLWDLYVCVRWYSLFGLGFLFHGFAAFYVFSCSLIPYCQPWIPAFLLFELSTPFVNINWFASRLPAGTFNDTFVIVNGLGLLITFFSVRIAWGFYAAFMVATDMFAVFGKTHWFLPVTILGLNLMLDSLNVFWFYKMVMIAKKKIFGKSHHKKLE
;
A
#
# COMPACT_ATOMS: atom_id res chain seq x y z
N MET A 1 -8.64 20.64 -1.77
CA MET A 1 -7.49 19.87 -1.26
C MET A 1 -6.30 20.78 -0.90
N SER A 2 -6.44 22.11 -0.79
CA SER A 2 -5.29 23.04 -0.72
C SER A 2 -4.80 23.43 0.68
N PHE A 3 -5.64 23.44 1.73
CA PHE A 3 -5.17 23.90 3.06
C PHE A 3 -4.23 22.92 3.78
N ILE A 4 -4.50 21.62 3.67
CA ILE A 4 -3.67 20.59 4.34
C ILE A 4 -2.37 20.40 3.57
N THR A 5 -2.45 20.28 2.25
CA THR A 5 -1.28 20.06 1.40
C THR A 5 -0.35 21.26 1.39
N SER A 6 -0.83 22.51 1.49
CA SER A 6 0.04 23.70 1.48
C SER A 6 1.14 23.75 2.55
N HIS A 7 1.02 22.92 3.60
CA HIS A 7 2.01 22.82 4.69
C HIS A 7 3.00 21.67 4.50
N PHE A 8 2.81 20.82 3.48
CA PHE A 8 3.73 19.72 3.21
C PHE A 8 5.02 20.22 2.56
N PRO A 9 6.19 19.67 2.95
CA PRO A 9 7.44 19.98 2.27
C PRO A 9 7.38 19.52 0.81
N VAL A 10 8.28 20.04 -0.03
CA VAL A 10 8.51 19.53 -1.39
C VAL A 10 9.93 19.01 -1.43
N PHE A 11 10.09 17.71 -1.68
CA PHE A 11 11.39 17.10 -1.90
C PHE A 11 11.50 16.66 -3.35
N THR A 12 12.59 17.08 -3.99
CA THR A 12 12.97 16.66 -5.36
C THR A 12 14.19 15.75 -5.34
N GLU A 13 15.09 15.96 -4.37
CA GLU A 13 16.30 15.18 -4.19
C GLU A 13 16.04 13.91 -3.37
N ASP A 14 16.77 12.86 -3.73
CA ASP A 14 16.79 11.59 -3.04
C ASP A 14 17.94 11.55 -2.02
N PRO A 15 17.66 11.30 -0.72
CA PRO A 15 18.68 11.27 0.32
C PRO A 15 19.68 10.10 0.21
N PHE A 16 19.35 9.03 -0.51
CA PHE A 16 20.16 7.80 -0.59
C PHE A 16 20.74 7.52 -1.98
N LEU A 17 20.41 8.36 -2.97
CA LEU A 17 20.89 8.19 -4.34
C LEU A 17 22.42 8.12 -4.45
N SER A 18 23.12 8.89 -3.62
CA SER A 18 24.60 8.92 -3.57
C SER A 18 25.22 7.62 -3.04
N LEU A 19 24.45 6.76 -2.38
CA LEU A 19 24.90 5.46 -1.88
C LEU A 19 24.85 4.36 -2.95
N ARG A 20 24.42 4.69 -4.18
CA ARG A 20 24.43 3.73 -5.30
C ARG A 20 25.85 3.19 -5.51
N PRO A 21 26.06 1.87 -5.45
CA PRO A 21 27.41 1.31 -5.58
C PRO A 21 27.88 1.24 -7.03
N PHE A 22 26.98 1.04 -8.00
CA PHE A 22 27.25 1.04 -9.44
C PHE A 22 25.93 1.14 -10.23
N PRO A 23 25.95 1.49 -11.54
CA PRO A 23 27.05 2.16 -12.23
C PRO A 23 27.26 3.58 -11.70
N GLU A 24 28.48 4.11 -11.88
CA GLU A 24 28.80 5.51 -11.51
C GLU A 24 27.94 6.50 -12.32
N HIS A 25 27.75 6.20 -13.62
CA HIS A 25 26.94 6.99 -14.54
C HIS A 25 25.72 6.17 -15.00
N PRO A 26 24.60 6.22 -14.28
CA PRO A 26 23.39 5.53 -14.68
C PRO A 26 22.76 6.21 -15.89
N THR A 27 22.05 5.42 -16.69
CA THR A 27 21.39 5.86 -17.92
C THR A 27 19.87 5.93 -17.79
N ASN A 28 19.33 5.40 -16.69
CA ASN A 28 17.90 5.33 -16.43
C ASN A 28 17.61 5.23 -14.92
N PHE A 29 16.36 5.49 -14.52
CA PHE A 29 15.90 5.47 -13.14
C PHE A 29 16.06 4.09 -12.46
N LEU A 30 15.98 2.99 -13.21
CA LEU A 30 16.21 1.66 -12.64
C LEU A 30 17.68 1.50 -12.22
N GLU A 31 18.63 1.92 -13.07
CA GLU A 31 20.04 1.96 -12.71
C GLU A 31 20.32 2.95 -11.58
N GLU A 32 19.57 4.04 -11.51
CA GLU A 32 19.71 5.03 -10.42
C GLU A 32 19.30 4.46 -9.06
N HIS A 33 18.22 3.67 -8.99
CA HIS A 33 17.56 3.29 -7.74
C HIS A 33 17.52 1.78 -7.44
N TRP A 34 18.18 0.91 -8.22
CA TRP A 34 18.12 -0.54 -7.98
C TRP A 34 18.65 -0.92 -6.58
N HIS A 35 19.62 -0.18 -6.04
CA HIS A 35 20.20 -0.42 -4.72
C HIS A 35 19.17 -0.15 -3.62
N GLU A 36 18.30 0.85 -3.81
CA GLU A 36 17.18 1.14 -2.90
C GLU A 36 16.07 0.10 -3.01
N VAL A 37 15.76 -0.39 -4.21
CA VAL A 37 14.83 -1.51 -4.40
C VAL A 37 15.34 -2.73 -3.62
N LEU A 38 16.61 -3.07 -3.79
CA LEU A 38 17.23 -4.21 -3.10
C LEU A 38 17.28 -3.98 -1.58
N ALA A 39 17.68 -2.78 -1.13
CA ALA A 39 17.74 -2.45 0.29
C ALA A 39 16.35 -2.53 0.94
N SER A 40 15.31 -2.02 0.28
CA SER A 40 13.92 -2.12 0.75
C SER A 40 13.45 -3.57 0.81
N PHE A 41 13.71 -4.38 -0.22
CA PHE A 41 13.38 -5.80 -0.23
C PHE A 41 14.03 -6.56 0.94
N LEU A 42 15.33 -6.35 1.17
CA LEU A 42 16.06 -6.97 2.28
C LEU A 42 15.60 -6.42 3.65
N PHE A 43 15.25 -5.14 3.72
CA PHE A 43 14.69 -4.53 4.91
C PHE A 43 13.39 -5.24 5.33
N TYR A 44 12.49 -5.55 4.40
CA TYR A 44 11.24 -6.24 4.73
C TYR A 44 11.41 -7.70 5.14
N PHE A 45 12.39 -8.41 4.57
CA PHE A 45 12.80 -9.71 5.13
C PHE A 45 13.32 -9.58 6.55
N THR A 46 14.17 -8.58 6.81
CA THR A 46 14.72 -8.33 8.14
C THR A 46 13.61 -7.97 9.13
N ALA A 47 12.67 -7.11 8.75
CA ALA A 47 11.50 -6.78 9.55
C ALA A 47 10.67 -8.02 9.88
N GLN A 48 10.48 -8.94 8.93
CA GLN A 48 9.78 -10.20 9.17
C GLN A 48 10.54 -11.12 10.14
N LEU A 49 11.87 -11.22 9.99
CA LEU A 49 12.71 -12.00 10.90
C LEU A 49 12.69 -11.43 12.33
N LEU A 50 12.70 -10.11 12.47
CA LEU A 50 12.65 -9.42 13.77
C LEU A 50 11.25 -9.39 14.39
N SER A 51 10.19 -9.62 13.60
CA SER A 51 8.81 -9.68 14.12
C SER A 51 8.64 -10.77 15.18
N ALA A 52 9.21 -11.96 14.97
CA ALA A 52 9.05 -13.07 15.90
C ALA A 52 9.67 -12.82 17.30
N PRO A 53 10.94 -12.39 17.43
CA PRO A 53 11.51 -12.06 18.74
C PRO A 53 10.80 -10.85 19.38
N PHE A 54 10.45 -9.82 18.60
CA PHE A 54 9.71 -8.67 19.12
C PHE A 54 8.33 -9.08 19.66
N SER A 55 7.57 -9.85 18.89
CA SER A 55 6.24 -10.32 19.26
C SER A 55 6.29 -11.27 20.45
N THR A 56 7.34 -12.08 20.57
CA THR A 56 7.57 -12.91 21.77
C THR A 56 7.87 -12.05 23.00
N ALA A 57 8.67 -11.01 22.88
CA ALA A 57 8.97 -10.11 23.99
C ALA A 57 7.73 -9.32 24.46
N TYR A 58 6.90 -8.86 23.53
CA TYR A 58 5.73 -8.02 23.84
C TYR A 58 4.48 -8.83 24.23
N PHE A 59 4.16 -9.90 23.49
CA PHE A 59 2.95 -10.71 23.71
C PHE A 59 3.20 -12.01 24.49
N GLY A 60 4.46 -12.42 24.69
CA GLY A 60 4.81 -13.60 25.46
C GLY A 60 4.11 -14.87 24.97
N LYS A 61 3.52 -15.60 25.92
CA LYS A 61 2.81 -16.87 25.65
C LYS A 61 1.68 -16.71 24.63
N THR A 62 1.06 -15.54 24.58
CA THR A 62 -0.04 -15.24 23.66
C THR A 62 0.39 -15.38 22.20
N TYR A 63 1.63 -14.97 21.86
CA TYR A 63 2.19 -15.18 20.53
C TYR A 63 2.78 -16.58 20.38
N THR A 64 3.57 -17.06 21.35
CA THR A 64 4.31 -18.33 21.21
C THR A 64 3.39 -19.55 21.17
N GLN A 65 2.15 -19.46 21.65
CA GLN A 65 1.16 -20.55 21.58
C GLN A 65 0.28 -20.51 20.32
N LEU A 66 0.41 -19.49 19.46
CA LEU A 66 -0.35 -19.45 18.21
C LEU A 66 0.01 -20.62 17.28
N PRO A 67 -0.96 -21.15 16.52
CA PRO A 67 -0.67 -22.12 15.47
C PRO A 67 0.33 -21.56 14.46
N HIS A 68 1.17 -22.42 13.90
CA HIS A 68 2.24 -22.01 12.98
C HIS A 68 1.76 -21.09 11.84
N LYS A 69 0.67 -21.45 11.15
CA LYS A 69 0.08 -20.61 10.08
C LYS A 69 -0.38 -19.24 10.58
N THR A 70 -0.90 -19.18 11.81
CA THR A 70 -1.35 -17.92 12.43
C THR A 70 -0.17 -17.06 12.84
N LYS A 71 0.93 -17.64 13.33
CA LYS A 71 2.17 -16.92 13.63
C LYS A 71 2.77 -16.28 12.37
N VAL A 72 2.89 -17.07 11.30
CA VAL A 72 3.37 -16.54 10.01
C VAL A 72 2.52 -15.36 9.55
N ASN A 73 1.19 -15.49 9.61
CA ASN A 73 0.29 -14.39 9.25
C ASN A 73 0.43 -13.19 10.21
N PHE A 74 0.63 -13.45 11.51
CA PHE A 74 0.89 -12.42 12.50
C PHE A 74 2.11 -11.60 12.14
N ASP A 75 3.22 -12.26 11.82
CA ASP A 75 4.47 -11.60 11.46
C ASP A 75 4.34 -10.79 10.16
N ILE A 76 3.55 -11.29 9.20
CA ILE A 76 3.24 -10.56 7.97
C ILE A 76 2.41 -9.30 8.26
N HIS A 77 1.45 -9.35 9.18
CA HIS A 77 0.71 -8.17 9.62
C HIS A 77 1.60 -7.15 10.36
N VAL A 78 2.62 -7.59 11.10
CA VAL A 78 3.61 -6.68 11.70
C VAL A 78 4.43 -5.98 10.61
N VAL A 79 4.89 -6.72 9.61
CA VAL A 79 5.62 -6.13 8.47
C VAL A 79 4.75 -5.12 7.70
N SER A 80 3.49 -5.48 7.45
CA SER A 80 2.52 -4.59 6.80
C SER A 80 2.26 -3.31 7.62
N MET A 81 2.29 -3.37 8.96
CA MET A 81 2.23 -2.18 9.81
C MET A 81 3.44 -1.26 9.62
N VAL A 82 4.64 -1.83 9.53
CA VAL A 82 5.86 -1.06 9.27
C VAL A 82 5.77 -0.37 7.90
N GLN A 83 5.39 -1.13 6.87
CA GLN A 83 5.24 -0.60 5.52
C GLN A 83 4.24 0.56 5.47
N CYS A 84 3.04 0.42 6.03
CA CYS A 84 2.05 1.49 5.89
C CYS A 84 2.50 2.79 6.58
N VAL A 85 3.23 2.71 7.70
CA VAL A 85 3.80 3.90 8.35
C VAL A 85 4.86 4.56 7.47
N ILE A 86 5.78 3.76 6.90
CA ILE A 86 6.82 4.25 6.00
C ILE A 86 6.18 4.90 4.76
N SER A 87 5.28 4.19 4.07
CA SER A 87 4.58 4.67 2.88
C SER A 87 3.86 5.99 3.11
N ILE A 88 3.07 6.11 4.18
CA ILE A 88 2.36 7.36 4.51
C ILE A 88 3.33 8.49 4.84
N GLY A 89 4.48 8.22 5.44
CA GLY A 89 5.51 9.25 5.69
C GLY A 89 6.15 9.76 4.41
N ILE A 90 6.64 8.85 3.56
CA ILE A 90 7.41 9.21 2.36
C ILE A 90 6.55 9.79 1.23
N LEU A 91 5.23 9.55 1.22
CA LEU A 91 4.34 10.13 0.21
C LEU A 91 4.01 11.60 0.45
N ILE A 92 4.18 12.12 1.68
CA ILE A 92 3.82 13.50 2.05
C ILE A 92 4.45 14.52 1.11
N PRO A 93 5.78 14.48 0.83
CA PRO A 93 6.42 15.51 0.01
C PRO A 93 6.02 15.47 -1.47
N MET A 94 5.50 14.33 -1.95
CA MET A 94 5.09 14.18 -3.34
C MET A 94 3.80 14.93 -3.66
N TRP A 95 2.90 15.10 -2.69
CA TRP A 95 1.63 15.80 -2.92
C TRP A 95 1.80 17.24 -3.36
N ASN A 96 2.87 17.94 -2.96
CA ASN A 96 3.13 19.31 -3.37
C ASN A 96 4.08 19.44 -4.56
N HIS A 97 4.54 18.32 -5.13
CA HIS A 97 5.40 18.37 -6.30
C HIS A 97 4.65 18.98 -7.50
N SER A 98 5.35 19.78 -8.30
CA SER A 98 4.75 20.51 -9.45
C SER A 98 4.08 19.58 -10.46
N HIS A 99 4.68 18.43 -10.75
CA HIS A 99 4.12 17.41 -11.63
C HIS A 99 2.71 16.95 -11.19
N TRP A 100 2.43 16.91 -9.88
CA TRP A 100 1.10 16.58 -9.37
C TRP A 100 0.18 17.81 -9.35
N GLN A 101 0.66 18.94 -8.80
CA GLN A 101 -0.16 20.13 -8.60
C GLN A 101 -0.64 20.77 -9.92
N ASN A 102 0.21 20.75 -10.95
CA ASN A 102 -0.09 21.36 -12.24
C ASN A 102 -0.72 20.38 -13.24
N ARG A 103 -1.14 19.18 -12.81
CA ARG A 103 -1.55 18.09 -13.72
C ARG A 103 -2.63 18.45 -14.73
N VAL A 104 -3.53 19.37 -14.38
CA VAL A 104 -4.65 19.80 -15.24
C VAL A 104 -4.15 20.67 -16.38
N GLU A 105 -3.16 21.52 -16.10
CA GLU A 105 -2.55 22.43 -17.07
C GLU A 105 -1.43 21.75 -17.86
N ASP A 106 -0.74 20.79 -17.23
CA ASP A 106 0.37 20.02 -17.79
C ASP A 106 0.19 18.50 -17.56
N PRO A 107 -0.70 17.86 -18.33
CA PRO A 107 -0.89 16.41 -18.26
C PRO A 107 0.34 15.63 -18.76
N PHE A 108 1.22 16.27 -19.55
CA PHE A 108 2.47 15.66 -19.99
C PHE A 108 3.40 15.39 -18.82
N SER A 109 3.68 16.40 -17.99
CA SER A 109 4.50 16.21 -16.79
C SER A 109 3.78 15.38 -15.71
N SER A 110 2.45 15.39 -15.66
CA SER A 110 1.66 14.51 -14.77
C SER A 110 1.90 13.02 -15.06
N ILE A 111 2.05 12.64 -16.33
CA ILE A 111 2.22 11.24 -16.74
C ILE A 111 3.69 10.86 -16.92
N LEU A 112 4.52 11.72 -17.51
CA LEU A 112 5.89 11.40 -17.91
C LEU A 112 6.96 12.13 -17.09
N GLY A 113 6.55 13.04 -16.21
CA GLY A 113 7.47 13.72 -15.30
C GLY A 113 8.02 12.74 -14.27
N ALA A 114 9.28 12.94 -13.89
CA ALA A 114 9.95 12.17 -12.87
C ALA A 114 10.86 13.06 -12.02
N SER A 115 11.13 12.66 -10.78
CA SER A 115 12.08 13.29 -9.87
C SER A 115 12.84 12.20 -9.10
N ASN A 116 14.04 12.54 -8.60
CA ASN A 116 14.85 11.59 -7.83
C ASN A 116 14.09 11.14 -6.57
N TYR A 117 13.43 12.06 -5.88
CA TYR A 117 12.60 11.70 -4.72
C TYR A 117 11.41 10.80 -5.10
N GLY A 118 10.78 11.02 -6.27
CA GLY A 118 9.73 10.12 -6.77
C GLY A 118 10.28 8.72 -7.10
N GLY A 119 11.49 8.64 -7.66
CA GLY A 119 12.22 7.40 -7.89
C GLY A 119 12.55 6.66 -6.59
N PHE A 120 12.99 7.38 -5.55
CA PHE A 120 13.19 6.83 -4.21
C PHE A 120 11.91 6.22 -3.61
N VAL A 121 10.79 6.97 -3.65
CA VAL A 121 9.50 6.46 -3.14
C VAL A 121 9.05 5.23 -3.93
N ALA A 122 9.22 5.25 -5.26
CA ALA A 122 8.97 4.10 -6.11
C ALA A 122 9.83 2.90 -5.69
N ALA A 123 11.13 3.10 -5.52
CA ALA A 123 12.09 2.05 -5.20
C ALA A 123 11.77 1.37 -3.86
N LEU A 124 11.46 2.14 -2.81
CA LEU A 124 11.02 1.60 -1.54
C LEU A 124 9.72 0.78 -1.69
N THR A 125 8.76 1.31 -2.44
CA THR A 125 7.46 0.65 -2.68
C THR A 125 7.60 -0.64 -3.48
N ILE A 126 8.45 -0.65 -4.50
CA ILE A 126 8.76 -1.83 -5.33
C ILE A 126 9.42 -2.92 -4.47
N GLY A 127 10.40 -2.56 -3.63
CA GLY A 127 11.06 -3.51 -2.72
C GLY A 127 10.08 -4.18 -1.76
N TYR A 128 9.10 -3.43 -1.23
CA TYR A 128 8.00 -3.99 -0.44
C TYR A 128 7.14 -4.96 -1.27
N PHE A 129 6.65 -4.55 -2.44
CA PHE A 129 5.77 -5.41 -3.23
C PHE A 129 6.48 -6.64 -3.79
N LEU A 130 7.81 -6.59 -3.96
CA LEU A 130 8.60 -7.77 -4.28
C LEU A 130 8.62 -8.76 -3.10
N TRP A 131 8.75 -8.26 -1.86
CA TRP A 131 8.62 -9.08 -0.65
C TRP A 131 7.19 -9.62 -0.50
N ASP A 132 6.17 -8.80 -0.72
CA ASP A 132 4.75 -9.19 -0.62
C ASP A 132 4.40 -10.27 -1.65
N LEU A 133 4.89 -10.13 -2.89
CA LEU A 133 4.74 -11.14 -3.93
C LEU A 133 5.42 -12.46 -3.54
N TYR A 134 6.65 -12.42 -3.01
CA TYR A 134 7.32 -13.60 -2.48
C TYR A 134 6.50 -14.28 -1.38
N VAL A 135 5.99 -13.50 -0.42
CA VAL A 135 5.17 -14.00 0.69
C VAL A 135 3.87 -14.64 0.18
N CYS A 136 3.18 -13.99 -0.76
CA CYS A 136 1.95 -14.49 -1.37
C CYS A 136 2.18 -15.81 -2.13
N VAL A 137 3.31 -15.95 -2.83
CA VAL A 137 3.70 -17.21 -3.49
C VAL A 137 4.04 -18.28 -2.45
N ARG A 138 4.92 -17.96 -1.50
CA ARG A 138 5.42 -18.91 -0.48
C ARG A 138 4.30 -19.46 0.40
N TRP A 139 3.32 -18.62 0.71
CA TRP A 139 2.17 -18.91 1.57
C TRP A 139 0.85 -18.83 0.80
N TYR A 140 0.83 -19.28 -0.46
CA TYR A 140 -0.35 -19.22 -1.32
C TYR A 140 -1.60 -19.86 -0.68
N SER A 141 -1.44 -20.98 0.05
CA SER A 141 -2.56 -21.62 0.75
C SER A 141 -3.21 -20.76 1.85
N LEU A 142 -2.55 -19.70 2.30
CA LEU A 142 -3.03 -18.76 3.30
C LEU A 142 -3.72 -17.54 2.66
N PHE A 143 -3.13 -16.99 1.59
CA PHE A 143 -3.55 -15.74 0.97
C PHE A 143 -4.45 -15.94 -0.26
N GLY A 144 -4.18 -16.96 -1.06
CA GLY A 144 -4.93 -17.28 -2.28
C GLY A 144 -4.72 -16.28 -3.42
N LEU A 145 -5.50 -16.46 -4.48
CA LEU A 145 -5.32 -15.78 -5.76
C LEU A 145 -5.50 -14.25 -5.68
N GLY A 146 -6.45 -13.76 -4.87
CA GLY A 146 -6.76 -12.32 -4.79
C GLY A 146 -5.58 -11.50 -4.29
N PHE A 147 -4.93 -11.95 -3.21
CA PHE A 147 -3.73 -11.29 -2.67
C PHE A 147 -2.51 -11.49 -3.56
N LEU A 148 -2.34 -12.66 -4.18
CA LEU A 148 -1.26 -12.87 -5.15
C LEU A 148 -1.38 -11.93 -6.35
N PHE A 149 -2.59 -11.77 -6.89
CA PHE A 149 -2.87 -10.84 -7.98
C PHE A 149 -2.63 -9.39 -7.54
N HIS A 150 -3.06 -9.03 -6.32
CA HIS A 150 -2.79 -7.70 -5.75
C HIS A 150 -1.29 -7.39 -5.70
N GLY A 151 -0.49 -8.28 -5.11
CA GLY A 151 0.97 -8.11 -5.00
C GLY A 151 1.64 -8.00 -6.36
N PHE A 152 1.24 -8.84 -7.33
CA PHE A 152 1.75 -8.77 -8.70
C PHE A 152 1.38 -7.46 -9.41
N ALA A 153 0.10 -7.08 -9.36
CA ALA A 153 -0.40 -5.88 -10.04
C ALA A 153 0.26 -4.62 -9.47
N ALA A 154 0.36 -4.52 -8.13
CA ALA A 154 1.02 -3.42 -7.45
C ALA A 154 2.52 -3.37 -7.79
N PHE A 155 3.22 -4.50 -7.72
CA PHE A 155 4.63 -4.59 -8.13
C PHE A 155 4.84 -4.08 -9.56
N TYR A 156 4.01 -4.52 -10.51
CA TYR A 156 4.10 -4.10 -11.90
C TYR A 156 3.88 -2.58 -12.08
N VAL A 157 2.77 -2.03 -11.56
CA VAL A 157 2.45 -0.61 -11.79
C VAL A 157 3.45 0.33 -11.13
N PHE A 158 3.95 -0.01 -9.93
CA PHE A 158 5.01 0.78 -9.30
C PHE A 158 6.35 0.60 -10.03
N SER A 159 6.66 -0.57 -10.59
CA SER A 159 7.87 -0.75 -11.42
C SER A 159 7.85 0.13 -12.67
N CYS A 160 6.68 0.35 -13.29
CA CYS A 160 6.54 1.30 -14.40
C CYS A 160 6.93 2.73 -14.02
N SER A 161 6.86 3.13 -12.74
CA SER A 161 7.28 4.47 -12.32
C SER A 161 8.79 4.70 -12.31
N LEU A 162 9.59 3.62 -12.37
CA LEU A 162 11.04 3.68 -12.67
C LEU A 162 11.33 3.62 -14.17
N ILE A 163 10.31 3.37 -15.01
CA ILE A 163 10.36 3.56 -16.47
C ILE A 163 9.52 4.81 -16.76
N PRO A 164 10.02 5.99 -16.37
CA PRO A 164 9.30 7.17 -15.91
C PRO A 164 7.89 7.35 -16.50
N TYR A 165 6.93 6.61 -15.94
CA TYR A 165 5.54 6.60 -16.36
C TYR A 165 4.64 6.53 -15.13
N CYS A 166 3.77 7.53 -14.97
CA CYS A 166 2.90 7.75 -13.82
C CYS A 166 3.62 7.86 -12.46
N GLN A 167 4.92 8.20 -12.45
CA GLN A 167 5.62 8.48 -11.19
C GLN A 167 4.95 9.58 -10.34
N PRO A 168 4.42 10.68 -10.92
CA PRO A 168 3.72 11.71 -10.15
C PRO A 168 2.42 11.22 -9.51
N TRP A 169 1.88 10.07 -9.95
CA TRP A 169 0.66 9.45 -9.44
C TRP A 169 0.89 8.47 -8.28
N ILE A 170 2.15 8.19 -7.91
CA ILE A 170 2.51 7.41 -6.72
C ILE A 170 1.72 7.85 -5.47
N PRO A 171 1.70 9.14 -5.07
CA PRO A 171 0.97 9.56 -3.87
C PRO A 171 -0.53 9.23 -3.92
N ALA A 172 -1.15 9.28 -5.11
CA ALA A 172 -2.58 9.01 -5.25
C ALA A 172 -2.93 7.54 -4.95
N PHE A 173 -2.11 6.60 -5.42
CA PHE A 173 -2.39 5.16 -5.27
C PHE A 173 -1.70 4.53 -4.06
N LEU A 174 -0.55 5.04 -3.62
CA LEU A 174 0.11 4.61 -2.38
C LEU A 174 -0.67 5.05 -1.13
N LEU A 175 -1.53 6.09 -1.24
CA LEU A 175 -2.47 6.50 -0.18
C LEU A 175 -3.41 5.36 0.27
N PHE A 176 -3.60 4.32 -0.55
CA PHE A 176 -4.38 3.14 -0.17
C PHE A 176 -3.84 2.45 1.09
N GLU A 177 -2.57 2.63 1.42
CA GLU A 177 -1.96 2.14 2.67
C GLU A 177 -2.56 2.80 3.93
N LEU A 178 -3.29 3.91 3.81
CA LEU A 178 -3.88 4.60 4.96
C LEU A 178 -4.93 3.76 5.70
N SER A 179 -5.58 2.81 5.02
CA SER A 179 -6.51 1.88 5.66
C SER A 179 -5.81 0.69 6.35
N THR A 180 -4.57 0.38 5.97
CA THR A 180 -3.82 -0.81 6.39
C THR A 180 -3.65 -0.91 7.92
N PRO A 181 -3.36 0.17 8.67
CA PRO A 181 -3.29 0.11 10.12
C PRO A 181 -4.57 -0.46 10.75
N PHE A 182 -5.73 -0.02 10.28
CA PHE A 182 -7.02 -0.45 10.81
C PHE A 182 -7.33 -1.91 10.44
N VAL A 183 -6.94 -2.35 9.24
CA VAL A 183 -7.04 -3.75 8.79
C VAL A 183 -6.23 -4.64 9.74
N ASN A 184 -4.96 -4.27 9.99
CA ASN A 184 -4.03 -5.05 10.80
C ASN A 184 -4.47 -5.11 12.27
N ILE A 185 -4.87 -3.99 12.87
CA ILE A 185 -5.40 -3.97 14.25
C ILE A 185 -6.64 -4.85 14.36
N ASN A 186 -7.56 -4.77 13.39
CA ASN A 186 -8.77 -5.60 13.41
C ASN A 186 -8.44 -7.10 13.25
N TRP A 187 -7.40 -7.43 12.47
CA TRP A 187 -6.90 -8.79 12.37
C TRP A 187 -6.28 -9.27 13.69
N PHE A 188 -5.40 -8.49 14.32
CA PHE A 188 -4.78 -8.83 15.60
C PHE A 188 -5.83 -9.05 16.68
N ALA A 189 -6.81 -8.15 16.79
CA ALA A 189 -7.91 -8.27 17.75
C ALA A 189 -8.78 -9.52 17.53
N SER A 190 -8.82 -10.07 16.31
CA SER A 190 -9.56 -11.31 16.01
C SER A 190 -8.79 -12.59 16.30
N ARG A 191 -7.47 -12.50 16.51
CA ARG A 191 -6.58 -13.67 16.70
C ARG A 191 -5.99 -13.76 18.09
N LEU A 192 -5.86 -12.64 18.78
CA LEU A 192 -5.39 -12.60 20.16
C LEU A 192 -6.54 -12.92 21.13
N PRO A 193 -6.24 -13.41 22.35
CA PRO A 193 -7.23 -13.73 23.38
C PRO A 193 -8.13 -12.53 23.71
N ALA A 194 -9.38 -12.83 24.08
CA ALA A 194 -10.31 -11.83 24.56
C ALA A 194 -9.71 -11.04 25.75
N GLY A 195 -9.88 -9.71 25.73
CA GLY A 195 -9.29 -8.81 26.72
C GLY A 195 -7.89 -8.28 26.37
N THR A 196 -7.24 -8.76 25.30
CA THR A 196 -5.95 -8.17 24.84
C THR A 196 -6.12 -6.73 24.38
N PHE A 197 -7.25 -6.42 23.73
CA PHE A 197 -7.66 -5.07 23.40
C PHE A 197 -8.99 -4.77 24.10
N ASN A 198 -9.18 -3.51 24.49
CA ASN A 198 -10.46 -3.02 24.99
C ASN A 198 -11.55 -3.13 23.89
N ASP A 199 -12.74 -3.61 24.23
CA ASP A 199 -13.88 -3.75 23.30
C ASP A 199 -14.24 -2.43 22.59
N THR A 200 -14.24 -1.30 23.31
CA THR A 200 -14.46 0.02 22.72
C THR A 200 -13.38 0.35 21.69
N PHE A 201 -12.12 0.03 21.96
CA PHE A 201 -11.02 0.24 21.02
C PHE A 201 -11.21 -0.61 19.75
N VAL A 202 -11.59 -1.88 19.89
CA VAL A 202 -11.86 -2.76 18.74
C VAL A 202 -13.02 -2.24 17.89
N ILE A 203 -14.08 -1.71 18.52
CA ILE A 203 -15.23 -1.11 17.81
C ILE A 203 -14.81 0.16 17.08
N VAL A 204 -14.10 1.08 17.75
CA VAL A 204 -13.61 2.33 17.14
C VAL A 204 -12.69 2.03 15.97
N ASN A 205 -11.76 1.09 16.13
CA ASN A 205 -10.90 0.63 15.04
C ASN A 205 -11.69 0.01 13.89
N GLY A 206 -12.72 -0.80 14.19
CA GLY A 206 -13.59 -1.39 13.17
C GLY A 206 -14.38 -0.35 12.38
N LEU A 207 -14.83 0.73 13.01
CA LEU A 207 -15.45 1.88 12.33
C LEU A 207 -14.41 2.65 11.50
N GLY A 208 -13.23 2.92 12.08
CA GLY A 208 -12.11 3.53 11.38
C GLY A 208 -11.70 2.75 10.13
N LEU A 209 -11.68 1.41 10.21
CA LEU A 209 -11.44 0.53 9.07
C LEU A 209 -12.46 0.77 7.95
N LEU A 210 -13.76 0.72 8.26
CA LEU A 210 -14.80 0.90 7.24
C LEU A 210 -14.74 2.29 6.61
N ILE A 211 -14.58 3.34 7.42
CA ILE A 211 -14.50 4.73 6.95
C ILE A 211 -13.27 4.91 6.06
N THR A 212 -12.07 4.58 6.56
CA THR A 212 -10.83 4.78 5.81
C THR A 212 -10.80 3.96 4.53
N PHE A 213 -11.17 2.68 4.59
CA PHE A 213 -11.20 1.81 3.41
C PHE A 213 -12.16 2.34 2.35
N PHE A 214 -13.38 2.73 2.73
CA PHE A 214 -14.33 3.33 1.79
C PHE A 214 -13.78 4.63 1.20
N SER A 215 -13.29 5.54 2.03
CA SER A 215 -12.83 6.86 1.58
C SER A 215 -11.63 6.78 0.65
N VAL A 216 -10.58 6.02 1.01
CA VAL A 216 -9.32 6.03 0.26
C VAL A 216 -9.27 5.00 -0.87
N ARG A 217 -9.90 3.84 -0.72
CA ARG A 217 -9.82 2.75 -1.73
C ARG A 217 -11.02 2.67 -2.65
N ILE A 218 -12.19 3.13 -2.22
CA ILE A 218 -13.39 3.13 -3.05
C ILE A 218 -13.61 4.52 -3.64
N ALA A 219 -13.99 5.50 -2.82
CA ALA A 219 -14.34 6.83 -3.31
C ALA A 219 -13.15 7.50 -4.01
N TRP A 220 -12.01 7.61 -3.32
CA TRP A 220 -10.80 8.16 -3.89
C TRP A 220 -10.19 7.26 -4.97
N GLY A 221 -10.20 5.94 -4.81
CA GLY A 221 -9.64 5.00 -5.79
C GLY A 221 -10.23 5.19 -7.19
N PHE A 222 -11.56 5.09 -7.33
CA PHE A 222 -12.24 5.31 -8.61
C PHE A 222 -12.09 6.75 -9.13
N TYR A 223 -12.05 7.74 -8.24
CA TYR A 223 -11.82 9.13 -8.64
C TYR A 223 -10.41 9.35 -9.20
N ALA A 224 -9.39 8.84 -8.52
CA ALA A 224 -7.99 8.88 -8.97
C ALA A 224 -7.80 8.09 -10.27
N ALA A 225 -8.45 6.93 -10.41
CA ALA A 225 -8.47 6.13 -11.63
C ALA A 225 -9.03 6.92 -12.82
N PHE A 226 -10.14 7.64 -12.61
CA PHE A 226 -10.71 8.51 -13.64
C PHE A 226 -9.76 9.65 -14.01
N MET A 227 -9.17 10.34 -13.03
CA MET A 227 -8.25 11.45 -13.31
C MET A 227 -6.97 10.99 -14.01
N VAL A 228 -6.36 9.87 -13.61
CA VAL A 228 -5.16 9.37 -14.31
C VAL A 228 -5.51 8.93 -15.73
N ALA A 229 -6.70 8.36 -15.95
CA ALA A 229 -7.16 8.03 -17.29
C ALA A 229 -7.36 9.27 -18.16
N THR A 230 -7.88 10.38 -17.61
CA THR A 230 -7.98 11.64 -18.36
C THR A 230 -6.62 12.20 -18.75
N ASP A 231 -5.66 12.17 -17.81
CA ASP A 231 -4.30 12.68 -18.05
C ASP A 231 -3.57 11.79 -19.07
N MET A 232 -3.69 10.46 -18.97
CA MET A 232 -3.15 9.51 -19.96
C MET A 232 -3.76 9.70 -21.35
N PHE A 233 -5.06 9.97 -21.44
CA PHE A 233 -5.73 10.22 -22.71
C PHE A 233 -5.25 11.51 -23.36
N ALA A 234 -5.02 12.58 -22.57
CA ALA A 234 -4.51 13.84 -23.06
C ALA A 234 -3.10 13.73 -23.70
N VAL A 235 -2.31 12.74 -23.27
CA VAL A 235 -0.96 12.47 -23.79
C VAL A 235 -0.90 11.20 -24.65
N PHE A 236 -2.06 10.69 -25.08
CA PHE A 236 -2.12 9.44 -25.83
C PHE A 236 -1.31 9.53 -27.13
N GLY A 237 -0.54 8.48 -27.43
CA GLY A 237 0.39 8.44 -28.55
C GLY A 237 1.76 9.09 -28.31
N LYS A 238 2.02 9.68 -27.13
CA LYS A 238 3.36 10.13 -26.73
C LYS A 238 4.23 8.99 -26.16
N THR A 239 3.60 7.92 -25.71
CA THR A 239 4.26 6.68 -25.27
C THR A 239 3.69 5.47 -25.97
N HIS A 240 4.38 4.33 -25.84
CA HIS A 240 3.88 3.06 -26.32
C HIS A 240 2.56 2.72 -25.61
N TRP A 241 1.51 2.44 -26.39
CA TRP A 241 0.13 2.19 -25.92
C TRP A 241 0.01 1.10 -24.85
N PHE A 242 0.99 0.19 -24.78
CA PHE A 242 1.02 -0.89 -23.79
C PHE A 242 0.96 -0.37 -22.36
N LEU A 243 1.72 0.67 -22.01
CA LEU A 243 1.79 1.20 -20.64
C LEU A 243 0.44 1.74 -20.13
N PRO A 244 -0.26 2.67 -20.81
CA PRO A 244 -1.56 3.14 -20.34
C PRO A 244 -2.60 2.02 -20.29
N VAL A 245 -2.61 1.11 -21.28
CA VAL A 245 -3.59 0.02 -21.32
C VAL A 245 -3.39 -0.96 -20.16
N THR A 246 -2.15 -1.37 -19.88
CA THR A 246 -1.88 -2.30 -18.78
C THR A 246 -2.12 -1.66 -17.43
N ILE A 247 -1.69 -0.41 -17.21
CA ILE A 247 -1.86 0.28 -15.93
C ILE A 247 -3.34 0.51 -15.63
N LEU A 248 -4.13 1.02 -16.59
CA LEU A 248 -5.57 1.22 -16.38
C LEU A 248 -6.32 -0.11 -16.20
N GLY A 249 -5.95 -1.14 -16.96
CA GLY A 249 -6.52 -2.48 -16.82
C GLY A 249 -6.27 -3.07 -15.43
N LEU A 250 -5.03 -3.02 -14.96
CA LEU A 250 -4.67 -3.50 -13.61
C LEU A 250 -5.31 -2.64 -12.51
N ASN A 251 -5.39 -1.33 -12.70
CA ASN A 251 -6.03 -0.42 -11.77
C ASN A 251 -7.52 -0.76 -11.59
N LEU A 252 -8.26 -0.96 -12.69
CA LEU A 252 -9.66 -1.40 -12.65
C LEU A 252 -9.83 -2.75 -11.92
N MET A 253 -8.91 -3.70 -12.15
CA MET A 253 -8.93 -4.99 -11.46
C MET A 253 -8.65 -4.85 -9.95
N LEU A 254 -7.70 -4.00 -9.56
CA LEU A 254 -7.38 -3.70 -8.17
C LEU A 254 -8.54 -2.99 -7.46
N ASP A 255 -9.20 -2.03 -8.10
CA ASP A 255 -10.38 -1.36 -7.56
C ASP A 255 -11.57 -2.32 -7.42
N SER A 256 -11.76 -3.21 -8.38
CA SER A 256 -12.76 -4.29 -8.28
C SER A 256 -12.48 -5.21 -7.08
N LEU A 257 -11.21 -5.53 -6.83
CA LEU A 257 -10.80 -6.29 -5.66
C LEU A 257 -11.06 -5.53 -4.35
N ASN A 258 -10.82 -4.22 -4.33
CA ASN A 258 -11.17 -3.36 -3.20
C ASN A 258 -12.68 -3.36 -2.93
N VAL A 259 -13.53 -3.27 -3.96
CA VAL A 259 -14.99 -3.38 -3.82
C VAL A 259 -15.38 -4.74 -3.22
N PHE A 260 -14.78 -5.82 -3.70
CA PHE A 260 -15.01 -7.16 -3.15
C PHE A 260 -14.63 -7.25 -1.66
N TRP A 261 -13.45 -6.76 -1.27
CA TRP A 261 -13.03 -6.75 0.13
C TRP A 261 -13.93 -5.88 1.00
N PHE A 262 -14.32 -4.69 0.53
CA PHE A 262 -15.23 -3.82 1.25
C PHE A 262 -16.60 -4.48 1.48
N TYR A 263 -17.16 -5.13 0.46
CA TYR A 263 -18.37 -5.93 0.59
C TYR A 263 -18.24 -6.98 1.71
N LYS A 264 -17.12 -7.72 1.76
CA LYS A 264 -16.87 -8.71 2.82
C LYS A 264 -16.79 -8.07 4.21
N MET A 265 -16.14 -6.91 4.33
CA MET A 265 -16.07 -6.17 5.59
C MET A 265 -17.45 -5.74 6.08
N VAL A 266 -18.28 -5.17 5.19
CA VAL A 266 -19.67 -4.77 5.50
C VAL A 266 -20.51 -5.97 5.92
N MET A 267 -20.39 -7.11 5.24
CA MET A 267 -21.11 -8.33 5.60
C MET A 267 -20.73 -8.85 6.99
N ILE A 268 -19.44 -8.81 7.34
CA ILE A 268 -18.95 -9.17 8.68
C ILE A 268 -19.50 -8.20 9.73
N ALA A 269 -19.47 -6.90 9.46
CA ALA A 269 -20.02 -5.87 10.36
C ALA A 269 -21.53 -6.07 10.57
N LYS A 270 -22.30 -6.29 9.50
CA LYS A 270 -23.73 -6.59 9.54
C LYS A 270 -23.99 -7.83 10.40
N LYS A 271 -23.25 -8.92 10.19
CA LYS A 271 -23.40 -10.15 10.99
C LYS A 271 -23.12 -9.90 12.49
N LYS A 272 -22.12 -9.09 12.84
CA LYS A 272 -21.81 -8.75 14.24
C LYS A 272 -22.92 -7.92 14.90
N ILE A 273 -23.56 -7.01 14.17
CA ILE A 273 -24.65 -6.16 14.68
C ILE A 273 -25.94 -6.98 14.83
N PHE A 274 -26.40 -7.64 13.76
CA PHE A 274 -27.68 -8.33 13.75
C PHE A 274 -27.63 -9.72 14.42
N GLY A 275 -26.47 -10.37 14.44
CA GLY A 275 -26.29 -11.65 15.15
C GLY A 275 -26.35 -11.52 16.67
N LYS A 276 -25.89 -10.39 17.24
CA LYS A 276 -26.03 -10.10 18.68
C LYS A 276 -27.50 -9.85 19.09
N SER A 277 -28.33 -9.35 18.18
CA SER A 277 -29.75 -9.07 18.46
C SER A 277 -30.60 -10.33 18.64
N HIS A 278 -30.16 -11.48 18.13
CA HIS A 278 -30.94 -12.73 18.23
C HIS A 278 -30.70 -13.49 19.54
N HIS A 279 -29.55 -13.28 20.19
CA HIS A 279 -29.25 -13.89 21.48
C HIS A 279 -29.88 -13.11 22.65
N LYS A 280 -29.96 -11.78 22.54
CA LYS A 280 -30.58 -10.92 23.57
C LYS A 280 -32.11 -10.99 23.65
N LYS A 281 -32.76 -11.74 22.76
CA LYS A 281 -34.23 -11.98 22.74
C LYS A 281 -34.62 -13.35 23.30
N LEU A 282 -33.65 -14.17 23.70
CA LEU A 282 -33.82 -15.53 24.21
C LEU A 282 -33.33 -15.69 25.66
N GLU A 283 -32.95 -14.59 26.31
CA GLU A 283 -32.78 -14.47 27.77
C GLU A 283 -33.92 -13.61 28.33
#